data_AF-K7K637-F1
#
_entry.id   AF-K7K637-F1
#
_cell.length_a   1.000
_cell.length_b   1.000
_cell.length_c   1.000
_cell.angle_alpha   90.00
_cell.angle_beta   90.00
_cell.angle_gamma   90.00
#
_symmetry.space_group_name_H-M   'P 1'
#
loop_
_entity.id
_entity.type
_entity.pdbx_description
1 polymer ?
#
loop_
_entity_poly.entity_id
_entity_poly.type
_entity_poly.pdbx_seq_one_letter_code
_entity_poly.pdbx_strand_id
1 'polypeptide(L)'
;MWKHECGCGASSASFDCLGLNNGWDLPSNLCPCCGPSSPVSDSEQLHSWRDYYKWRCIPLDSLVALLLQSPLTIYHAARLVGVTALNPEIIGPEKELLQLAVFGELLALFPGVRIHIELVGPAIPPQRDGEKIHISKYPCCNEDECECKIGSTDTFLETQSGITSALTLQLWQGFYHDRYRDIVKDSFPRLIIAPNGGIAAYSSWLPSIELIKKIDVPVVFTDYCEEACHLAASCIKTVTGRPLKLLVQLNPFRQPMAVEDSVLLLPCYSNCYLFGCNENTHNILSHYIIQNN
;
A
#
# COMPACT_ATOMS: atom_id res chain seq x y z
N MET A 1 -13.17 2.23 -9.60
CA MET A 1 -12.04 1.39 -9.13
C MET A 1 -11.81 0.13 -9.97
N TRP A 2 -12.79 -0.77 -10.11
CA TRP A 2 -12.62 -2.08 -10.78
C TRP A 2 -12.17 -2.07 -12.23
N LYS A 3 -12.56 -1.04 -13.00
CA LYS A 3 -12.20 -0.93 -14.42
C LYS A 3 -10.68 -1.04 -14.61
N HIS A 4 -9.89 -0.56 -13.66
CA HIS A 4 -8.43 -0.57 -13.73
C HIS A 4 -7.78 -1.95 -13.48
N GLU A 5 -8.55 -2.92 -12.97
CA GLU A 5 -8.11 -4.32 -12.86
C GLU A 5 -8.43 -5.13 -14.12
N CYS A 6 -9.25 -4.59 -15.04
CA CYS A 6 -9.63 -5.26 -16.28
C CYS A 6 -8.80 -4.72 -17.45
N GLY A 7 -8.38 -5.58 -18.37
CA GLY A 7 -7.72 -5.17 -19.62
C GLY A 7 -8.53 -4.14 -20.43
N CYS A 8 -9.87 -4.15 -20.30
CA CYS A 8 -10.76 -3.16 -20.92
C CYS A 8 -10.58 -1.72 -20.38
N GLY A 9 -10.10 -1.57 -19.14
CA GLY A 9 -9.89 -0.26 -18.53
C GLY A 9 -8.64 0.46 -19.01
N ALA A 10 -7.63 -0.28 -19.50
CA ALA A 10 -6.40 0.32 -20.01
C ALA A 10 -6.65 1.28 -21.19
N SER A 11 -7.66 0.98 -22.02
CA SER A 11 -8.05 1.82 -23.15
C SER A 11 -8.80 3.10 -22.76
N SER A 12 -9.35 3.14 -21.54
CA SER A 12 -10.20 4.24 -21.04
C SER A 12 -9.54 5.06 -19.93
N ALA A 13 -8.35 4.68 -19.48
CA ALA A 13 -7.64 5.32 -18.38
C ALA A 13 -7.04 6.66 -18.81
N SER A 14 -7.89 7.67 -18.96
CA SER A 14 -7.46 9.06 -18.87
C SER A 14 -7.21 9.37 -17.40
N PHE A 15 -5.96 9.71 -17.06
CA PHE A 15 -5.60 10.24 -15.74
C PHE A 15 -6.33 11.57 -15.45
N ASP A 16 -6.96 12.21 -16.44
CA ASP A 16 -7.73 13.45 -16.25
C ASP A 16 -9.07 13.21 -15.52
N CYS A 17 -9.57 11.96 -15.47
CA CYS A 17 -10.80 11.60 -14.77
C CYS A 17 -10.59 10.95 -13.39
N LEU A 18 -9.39 11.08 -12.80
CA LEU A 18 -9.06 10.49 -11.49
C LEU A 18 -9.91 11.00 -10.32
N GLY A 19 -10.67 12.07 -10.55
CA GLY A 19 -11.62 12.60 -9.58
C GLY A 19 -12.98 11.90 -9.64
N LEU A 20 -13.39 11.42 -8.48
CA LEU A 20 -14.73 11.66 -7.91
C LEU A 20 -15.77 10.54 -7.88
N ASN A 21 -15.62 9.39 -8.55
CA ASN A 21 -16.58 8.28 -8.36
C ASN A 21 -15.91 6.92 -8.17
N ASN A 22 -15.41 6.72 -6.94
CA ASN A 22 -14.61 5.57 -6.53
C ASN A 22 -15.32 4.74 -5.46
N GLY A 23 -16.60 4.41 -5.70
CA GLY A 23 -17.33 3.45 -4.87
C GLY A 23 -16.85 2.02 -5.10
N TRP A 24 -17.24 1.14 -4.19
CA TRP A 24 -17.05 -0.30 -4.32
C TRP A 24 -17.91 -0.91 -5.43
N ASP A 25 -18.97 -0.25 -5.91
CA ASP A 25 -19.91 -0.83 -6.90
C ASP A 25 -20.42 -2.25 -6.53
N LEU A 26 -20.36 -2.58 -5.24
CA LEU A 26 -20.76 -3.86 -4.65
C LEU A 26 -21.85 -3.61 -3.60
N PRO A 27 -22.71 -4.62 -3.35
CA PRO A 27 -23.60 -4.64 -2.18
C PRO A 27 -22.85 -4.42 -0.86
N SER A 28 -23.53 -3.88 0.14
CA SER A 28 -22.90 -3.53 1.43
C SER A 28 -22.33 -4.74 2.16
N ASN A 29 -22.93 -5.92 1.99
CA ASN A 29 -22.44 -7.18 2.56
C ASN A 29 -21.22 -7.77 1.84
N LEU A 30 -20.85 -7.25 0.66
CA LEU A 30 -19.70 -7.71 -0.12
C LEU A 30 -18.53 -6.72 -0.09
N CYS A 31 -18.65 -5.59 0.61
CA CYS A 31 -17.59 -4.59 0.62
C CYS A 31 -17.40 -3.90 1.96
N PRO A 32 -16.19 -3.41 2.24
CA PRO A 32 -15.86 -2.72 3.49
C PRO A 32 -16.32 -1.24 3.48
N CYS A 33 -17.59 -0.96 3.19
CA CYS A 33 -18.09 0.43 3.07
C CYS A 33 -18.35 1.13 4.42
N CYS A 34 -18.44 0.37 5.51
CA CYS A 34 -18.59 0.87 6.88
C CYS A 34 -17.40 0.47 7.75
N GLY A 35 -17.25 1.07 8.93
CA GLY A 35 -16.21 0.67 9.88
C GLY A 35 -16.37 -0.78 10.35
N PRO A 36 -15.29 -1.45 10.78
CA PRO A 36 -15.37 -2.80 11.33
C PRO A 36 -16.12 -2.80 12.67
N SER A 37 -16.75 -3.92 13.03
CA SER A 37 -17.46 -4.06 14.31
C SER A 37 -16.53 -4.01 15.53
N SER A 38 -15.25 -4.33 15.35
CA SER A 38 -14.21 -4.23 16.37
C SER A 38 -12.87 -3.87 15.73
N PRO A 39 -11.97 -3.18 16.44
CA PRO A 39 -10.60 -2.97 15.97
C PRO A 39 -9.89 -4.31 15.76
N VAL A 40 -8.85 -4.33 14.91
CA VAL A 40 -7.95 -5.49 14.82
C VAL A 40 -7.30 -5.68 16.19
N SER A 41 -7.51 -6.82 16.83
CA SER A 41 -6.90 -7.10 18.13
C SER A 41 -5.39 -7.22 17.98
N ASP A 42 -4.62 -6.67 18.92
CA ASP A 42 -3.16 -6.87 18.94
C ASP A 42 -2.77 -8.34 19.11
N SER A 43 -3.64 -9.16 19.71
CA SER A 43 -3.47 -10.61 19.85
C SER A 43 -3.91 -11.42 18.62
N GLU A 44 -4.76 -10.86 17.76
CA GLU A 44 -5.29 -11.50 16.54
C GLU A 44 -4.93 -10.66 15.32
N GLN A 45 -3.62 -10.56 15.05
CA GLN A 45 -3.13 -9.92 13.84
C GLN A 45 -3.68 -10.64 12.60
N LEU A 46 -3.89 -9.88 11.53
CA LEU A 46 -4.35 -10.47 10.27
C LEU A 46 -3.15 -11.14 9.57
N HIS A 47 -3.23 -12.45 9.35
CA HIS A 47 -2.16 -13.24 8.75
C HIS A 47 -2.51 -13.78 7.35
N SER A 48 -3.74 -13.59 6.91
CA SER A 48 -4.23 -14.06 5.61
C SER A 48 -5.45 -13.27 5.15
N TRP A 49 -5.77 -13.38 3.85
CA TRP A 49 -7.07 -12.92 3.34
C TRP A 49 -8.25 -13.50 4.13
N ARG A 50 -8.19 -14.76 4.55
CA ARG A 50 -9.28 -15.39 5.33
C ARG A 50 -9.52 -14.66 6.65
N ASP A 51 -8.45 -14.24 7.33
CA ASP A 51 -8.56 -13.48 8.58
C ASP A 51 -9.19 -12.12 8.32
N TYR A 52 -8.76 -11.44 7.25
CA TYR A 52 -9.33 -10.16 6.83
C TYR A 52 -10.84 -10.27 6.55
N TYR A 53 -11.26 -11.23 5.73
CA TYR A 53 -12.68 -11.46 5.39
C TYR A 53 -13.51 -11.75 6.64
N LYS A 54 -12.99 -12.61 7.53
CA LYS A 54 -13.63 -12.91 8.82
C LYS A 54 -13.77 -11.67 9.69
N TRP A 55 -12.70 -10.87 9.83
CA TRP A 55 -12.70 -9.65 10.63
C TRP A 55 -13.65 -8.58 10.10
N ARG A 56 -13.73 -8.43 8.77
CA ARG A 56 -14.66 -7.49 8.12
C ARG A 56 -16.09 -7.99 8.04
N CYS A 57 -16.36 -9.24 8.43
CA CYS A 57 -17.65 -9.89 8.23
C CYS A 57 -18.09 -9.90 6.75
N ILE A 58 -17.13 -10.06 5.83
CA ILE A 58 -17.38 -10.12 4.39
C ILE A 58 -17.20 -11.57 3.91
N PRO A 59 -18.10 -12.10 3.05
CA PRO A 59 -17.94 -13.40 2.42
C PRO A 59 -16.64 -13.56 1.63
N LEU A 60 -16.05 -14.76 1.64
CA LEU A 60 -14.78 -15.07 0.95
C LEU A 60 -14.86 -14.96 -0.59
N ASP A 61 -16.06 -14.98 -1.16
CA ASP A 61 -16.32 -14.83 -2.59
C ASP A 61 -16.44 -13.37 -3.04
N SER A 62 -16.39 -12.41 -2.11
CA SER A 62 -16.21 -11.01 -2.46
C SER A 62 -14.86 -10.78 -3.16
N LEU A 63 -14.85 -9.82 -4.09
CA LEU A 63 -13.70 -9.51 -4.93
C LEU A 63 -12.79 -8.42 -4.34
N VAL A 64 -13.07 -7.93 -3.13
CA VAL A 64 -12.35 -6.79 -2.53
C VAL A 64 -10.85 -7.01 -2.42
N ALA A 65 -10.40 -8.28 -2.28
CA ALA A 65 -8.99 -8.64 -2.28
C ALA A 65 -8.23 -8.20 -3.55
N LEU A 66 -8.91 -8.00 -4.68
CA LEU A 66 -8.29 -7.48 -5.90
C LEU A 66 -7.80 -6.04 -5.73
N LEU A 67 -8.56 -5.23 -4.99
CA LEU A 67 -8.31 -3.79 -4.79
C LEU A 67 -7.58 -3.51 -3.47
N LEU A 68 -7.82 -4.33 -2.46
CA LEU A 68 -7.30 -4.13 -1.11
C LEU A 68 -5.88 -4.65 -0.90
N GLN A 69 -5.29 -5.30 -1.91
CA GLN A 69 -3.95 -5.84 -1.83
C GLN A 69 -2.92 -4.77 -1.40
N SER A 70 -3.05 -3.53 -1.86
CA SER A 70 -2.10 -2.44 -1.54
C SER A 70 -2.17 -2.01 -0.07
N PRO A 71 -3.34 -1.59 0.49
CA PRO A 71 -3.41 -1.23 1.91
C PRO A 71 -3.08 -2.40 2.85
N LEU A 72 -3.43 -3.64 2.49
CA LEU A 72 -3.10 -4.79 3.33
C LEU A 72 -1.61 -5.17 3.25
N THR A 73 -0.96 -4.95 2.11
CA THR A 73 0.50 -5.07 1.99
C THR A 73 1.20 -4.04 2.88
N ILE A 74 0.70 -2.80 2.96
CA ILE A 74 1.23 -1.78 3.88
C ILE A 74 1.06 -2.20 5.33
N TYR A 75 -0.14 -2.69 5.70
CA TYR A 75 -0.39 -3.22 7.03
C TYR A 75 0.61 -4.32 7.39
N HIS A 76 0.76 -5.30 6.50
CA HIS A 76 1.64 -6.44 6.74
C HIS A 76 3.12 -6.03 6.79
N ALA A 77 3.56 -5.14 5.90
CA ALA A 77 4.90 -4.57 5.92
C ALA A 77 5.20 -3.87 7.26
N ALA A 78 4.30 -3.00 7.73
CA ALA A 78 4.45 -2.30 9.00
C ALA A 78 4.54 -3.26 10.20
N ARG A 79 3.73 -4.32 10.21
CA ARG A 79 3.78 -5.37 11.24
C ARG A 79 5.09 -6.16 11.19
N LEU A 80 5.56 -6.54 10.01
CA LEU A 80 6.83 -7.26 9.83
C LEU A 80 8.04 -6.46 10.33
N VAL A 81 8.04 -5.15 10.13
CA VAL A 81 9.15 -4.28 10.57
C VAL A 81 8.96 -3.70 11.97
N GLY A 82 7.82 -3.93 12.62
CA GLY A 82 7.54 -3.45 13.98
C GLY A 82 7.29 -1.94 14.09
N VAL A 83 6.79 -1.30 13.03
CA VAL A 83 6.51 0.15 13.03
C VAL A 83 5.04 0.41 13.38
N THR A 84 4.81 1.18 14.45
CA THR A 84 3.47 1.55 14.95
C THR A 84 3.02 2.95 14.52
N ALA A 85 3.96 3.86 14.25
CA ALA A 85 3.69 5.19 13.73
C ALA A 85 3.82 5.19 12.21
N LEU A 86 2.73 5.45 11.50
CA LEU A 86 2.67 5.28 10.05
C LEU A 86 2.80 6.61 9.32
N ASN A 87 4.05 6.93 9.00
CA ASN A 87 4.36 7.83 7.90
C ASN A 87 5.10 7.05 6.80
N PRO A 88 4.43 6.10 6.10
CA PRO A 88 5.07 5.33 5.06
C PRO A 88 5.27 6.18 3.81
N GLU A 89 6.41 6.02 3.16
CA GLU A 89 6.62 6.53 1.80
C GLU A 89 6.43 5.37 0.82
N ILE A 90 5.50 5.52 -0.12
CA ILE A 90 5.27 4.57 -1.21
C ILE A 90 5.99 5.10 -2.43
N ILE A 91 7.00 4.37 -2.88
CA ILE A 91 7.86 4.78 -3.99
C ILE A 91 7.62 3.89 -5.21
N GLY A 92 7.50 4.52 -6.37
CA GLY A 92 7.11 3.88 -7.63
C GLY A 92 5.65 3.40 -7.70
N PRO A 93 4.63 4.12 -7.17
CA PRO A 93 3.24 3.72 -7.38
C PRO A 93 2.84 3.89 -8.84
N GLU A 94 2.07 2.93 -9.36
CA GLU A 94 1.52 2.96 -10.72
C GLU A 94 0.00 2.74 -10.66
N LYS A 95 -0.45 1.48 -10.65
CA LYS A 95 -1.88 1.13 -10.57
C LYS A 95 -2.54 1.66 -9.30
N GLU A 96 -1.78 1.80 -8.21
CA GLU A 96 -2.22 2.36 -6.95
C GLU A 96 -2.78 3.77 -7.10
N LEU A 97 -2.24 4.57 -8.04
CA LEU A 97 -2.69 5.94 -8.30
C LEU A 97 -4.13 6.01 -8.84
N LEU A 98 -4.61 4.93 -9.43
CA LEU A 98 -5.97 4.80 -9.99
C LEU A 98 -7.00 4.36 -8.94
N GLN A 99 -6.54 4.01 -7.74
CA GLN A 99 -7.35 3.36 -6.71
C GLN A 99 -7.12 4.01 -5.33
N LEU A 100 -6.70 5.27 -5.26
CA LEU A 100 -6.36 5.95 -4.00
C LEU A 100 -7.44 5.83 -2.91
N ALA A 101 -8.73 5.74 -3.27
CA ALA A 101 -9.82 5.57 -2.32
C ALA A 101 -9.73 4.27 -1.48
N VAL A 102 -9.09 3.21 -2.00
CA VAL A 102 -8.92 1.94 -1.27
C VAL A 102 -8.01 2.10 -0.05
N PHE A 103 -7.14 3.11 -0.05
CA PHE A 103 -6.27 3.41 1.10
C PHE A 103 -7.08 3.84 2.33
N GLY A 104 -8.35 4.24 2.16
CA GLY A 104 -9.27 4.46 3.28
C GLY A 104 -9.39 3.25 4.22
N GLU A 105 -9.10 2.04 3.74
CA GLU A 105 -9.03 0.84 4.57
C GLU A 105 -7.97 0.94 5.70
N LEU A 106 -6.92 1.74 5.51
CA LEU A 106 -5.90 1.95 6.54
C LEU A 106 -6.46 2.60 7.81
N LEU A 107 -7.58 3.33 7.71
CA LEU A 107 -8.30 3.87 8.87
C LEU A 107 -8.80 2.76 9.80
N ALA A 108 -9.24 1.63 9.22
CA ALA A 108 -9.72 0.47 9.97
C ALA A 108 -8.56 -0.38 10.49
N LEU A 109 -7.47 -0.50 9.71
CA LEU A 109 -6.29 -1.30 10.04
C LEU A 109 -5.42 -0.68 11.14
N PHE A 110 -5.50 0.64 11.32
CA PHE A 110 -4.74 1.42 12.30
C PHE A 110 -5.63 2.41 13.04
N PRO A 111 -6.56 1.91 13.88
CA PRO A 111 -7.52 2.76 14.57
C PRO A 111 -6.84 3.77 15.49
N GLY A 112 -7.25 5.03 15.40
CA GLY A 112 -6.70 6.13 16.23
C GLY A 112 -5.31 6.61 15.82
N VAL A 113 -4.70 6.06 14.77
CA VAL A 113 -3.41 6.50 14.24
C VAL A 113 -3.63 7.53 13.14
N ARG A 114 -2.88 8.64 13.18
CA ARG A 114 -2.78 9.55 12.04
C ARG A 114 -1.76 9.00 11.06
N ILE A 115 -2.18 8.82 9.82
CA ILE A 115 -1.40 8.23 8.75
C ILE A 115 -1.16 9.29 7.68
N HIS A 116 0.11 9.49 7.34
CA HIS A 116 0.51 10.38 6.25
C HIS A 116 1.36 9.59 5.25
N ILE A 117 0.89 9.48 4.02
CA ILE A 117 1.55 8.68 2.97
C ILE A 117 2.08 9.61 1.90
N GLU A 118 3.39 9.53 1.68
CA GLU A 118 4.03 10.17 0.53
C GLU A 118 4.04 9.17 -0.62
N LEU A 119 3.37 9.49 -1.74
CA LEU A 119 3.40 8.70 -2.97
C LEU A 119 4.35 9.39 -3.94
N VAL A 120 5.46 8.73 -4.29
CA VAL A 120 6.53 9.33 -5.10
C VAL A 120 6.83 8.45 -6.30
N GLY A 121 6.59 8.95 -7.50
CA GLY A 121 6.86 8.18 -8.70
C GLY A 121 6.75 8.96 -10.01
N PRO A 122 7.44 8.50 -11.07
CA PRO A 122 7.38 9.13 -12.38
C PRO A 122 6.00 8.99 -13.07
N ALA A 123 5.19 8.00 -12.65
CA ALA A 123 3.84 7.77 -13.18
C ALA A 123 2.79 8.76 -12.65
N ILE A 124 3.13 9.58 -11.65
CA ILE A 124 2.22 10.62 -11.15
C ILE A 124 2.06 11.71 -12.24
N PRO A 125 0.82 12.05 -12.65
CA PRO A 125 0.61 13.08 -13.66
C PRO A 125 1.15 14.44 -13.22
N PRO A 126 1.77 15.24 -14.10
CA PRO A 126 2.30 16.56 -13.75
C PRO A 126 1.28 17.50 -13.11
N GLN A 127 0.01 17.41 -13.51
CA GLN A 127 -1.08 18.24 -12.99
C GLN A 127 -1.44 17.92 -11.54
N ARG A 128 -0.97 16.77 -11.03
CA ARG A 128 -1.19 16.28 -9.67
C ARG A 128 0.07 16.34 -8.80
N ASP A 129 1.19 16.85 -9.33
CA ASP A 129 2.41 17.03 -8.52
C ASP A 129 2.13 18.01 -7.36
N GLY A 130 2.46 17.60 -6.15
CA GLY A 130 2.19 18.36 -4.93
C GLY A 130 0.74 18.28 -4.43
N GLU A 131 -0.15 17.52 -5.08
CA GLU A 131 -1.54 17.38 -4.62
C GLU A 131 -1.60 16.68 -3.26
N LYS A 132 -2.35 17.30 -2.34
CA LYS A 132 -2.66 16.75 -1.02
C LYS A 132 -4.09 16.26 -0.98
N ILE A 133 -4.27 15.01 -0.59
CA ILE A 133 -5.55 14.30 -0.60
C ILE A 133 -5.89 13.87 0.82
N HIS A 134 -7.08 14.22 1.27
CA HIS A 134 -7.61 13.83 2.58
C HIS A 134 -8.64 12.72 2.43
N ILE A 135 -8.41 11.57 3.07
CA ILE A 135 -9.34 10.44 3.10
C ILE A 135 -9.93 10.30 4.50
N SER A 136 -11.21 10.64 4.63
CA SER A 136 -11.94 10.64 5.89
C SER A 136 -12.94 9.49 6.02
N LYS A 137 -13.21 8.75 4.94
CA LYS A 137 -14.21 7.67 4.87
C LYS A 137 -13.86 6.58 3.88
N TYR A 138 -14.50 5.43 4.06
CA TYR A 138 -14.39 4.28 3.17
C TYR A 138 -15.19 4.48 1.87
N PRO A 139 -14.76 3.92 0.74
CA PRO A 139 -15.56 3.90 -0.49
C PRO A 139 -17.01 3.41 -0.23
N CYS A 140 -18.01 4.07 -0.81
CA CYS A 140 -19.41 3.65 -0.65
C CYS A 140 -19.71 2.33 -1.37
N CYS A 141 -20.68 1.57 -0.86
CA CYS A 141 -21.32 0.48 -1.60
C CYS A 141 -22.28 1.02 -2.69
N ASN A 142 -22.92 0.12 -3.45
CA ASN A 142 -23.89 0.49 -4.48
C ASN A 142 -25.34 0.63 -3.98
N GLU A 143 -25.64 0.26 -2.73
CA GLU A 143 -27.01 0.31 -2.17
C GLU A 143 -27.40 1.72 -1.75
N ASP A 144 -28.59 2.19 -2.15
CA ASP A 144 -29.04 3.57 -1.90
C ASP A 144 -29.38 3.86 -0.44
N GLU A 145 -29.89 2.87 0.30
CA GLU A 145 -30.28 3.02 1.71
C GLU A 145 -29.14 2.69 2.69
N CYS A 146 -27.92 2.45 2.21
CA CYS A 146 -26.80 2.12 3.07
C CYS A 146 -26.32 3.33 3.87
N GLU A 147 -26.02 3.11 5.15
CA GLU A 147 -25.50 4.14 6.06
C GLU A 147 -24.18 4.77 5.57
N CYS A 148 -23.41 4.09 4.72
CA CYS A 148 -22.18 4.63 4.16
C CYS A 148 -22.42 5.87 3.27
N LYS A 149 -23.66 6.09 2.80
CA LYS A 149 -24.06 7.26 2.01
C LYS A 149 -24.56 8.42 2.89
N ILE A 150 -24.82 8.18 4.18
CA ILE A 150 -25.27 9.22 5.11
C ILE A 150 -24.10 10.18 5.36
N GLY A 151 -24.27 11.45 5.00
CA GLY A 151 -23.19 12.45 5.03
C GLY A 151 -22.27 12.42 3.81
N SER A 152 -22.62 11.69 2.73
CA SER A 152 -21.82 11.66 1.51
C SER A 152 -22.09 12.81 0.53
N THR A 153 -22.83 13.85 0.94
CA THR A 153 -23.02 15.06 0.14
C THR A 153 -21.66 15.75 -0.06
N ASP A 154 -21.01 15.38 -1.16
CA ASP A 154 -19.86 15.99 -1.83
C ASP A 154 -18.43 15.86 -1.28
N THR A 155 -18.16 15.32 -0.08
CA THR A 155 -16.77 15.32 0.43
C THR A 155 -16.20 13.94 0.73
N PHE A 156 -15.90 13.17 -0.33
CA PHE A 156 -14.93 12.06 -0.25
C PHE A 156 -13.48 12.54 -0.21
N LEU A 157 -13.21 13.73 -0.75
CA LEU A 157 -11.88 14.30 -0.94
C LEU A 157 -12.00 15.81 -0.72
N GLU A 158 -11.82 16.24 0.52
CA GLU A 158 -11.98 17.65 0.91
C GLU A 158 -10.61 18.34 0.75
N THR A 159 -10.48 19.28 -0.20
CA THR A 159 -9.20 19.97 -0.48
C THR A 159 -9.01 21.25 0.35
N GLN A 160 -9.72 21.45 1.47
CA GLN A 160 -9.67 22.70 2.22
C GLN A 160 -9.57 22.55 3.75
N SER A 161 -8.79 23.49 4.32
CA SER A 161 -8.24 23.55 5.67
C SER A 161 -9.27 23.59 6.80
N GLY A 162 -9.29 22.58 7.66
CA GLY A 162 -9.91 22.69 8.99
C GLY A 162 -10.17 21.38 9.72
N ILE A 163 -10.37 20.27 9.00
CA ILE A 163 -10.63 18.95 9.60
C ILE A 163 -9.34 18.12 9.50
N THR A 164 -8.78 17.71 10.63
CA THR A 164 -7.60 16.81 10.63
C THR A 164 -8.05 15.43 10.19
N SER A 165 -8.01 15.15 8.89
CA SER A 165 -8.23 13.81 8.35
C SER A 165 -7.21 12.85 8.96
N ALA A 166 -7.68 11.70 9.45
CA ALA A 166 -6.82 10.67 10.02
C ALA A 166 -5.90 10.03 8.98
N LEU A 167 -6.27 10.08 7.69
CA LEU A 167 -5.43 9.65 6.57
C LEU A 167 -5.25 10.78 5.57
N THR A 168 -3.99 11.03 5.22
CA THR A 168 -3.59 11.98 4.18
C THR A 168 -2.63 11.31 3.21
N LEU A 169 -2.82 11.56 1.92
CA LEU A 169 -1.93 11.16 0.84
C LEU A 169 -1.35 12.41 0.19
N GLN A 170 -0.06 12.41 -0.11
CA GLN A 170 0.63 13.51 -0.78
C GLN A 170 1.34 12.95 -2.01
N LEU A 171 1.08 13.55 -3.18
CA LEU A 171 1.58 13.06 -4.46
C LEU A 171 2.81 13.86 -4.91
N TRP A 172 3.85 13.17 -5.36
CA TRP A 172 5.09 13.78 -5.88
C TRP A 172 5.52 13.14 -7.19
N GLN A 173 5.44 13.91 -8.27
CA GLN A 173 5.95 13.47 -9.56
C GLN A 173 7.48 13.46 -9.56
N GLY A 174 8.04 12.33 -10.00
CA GLY A 174 9.46 12.16 -10.25
C GLY A 174 10.05 10.96 -9.52
N PHE A 175 11.36 10.78 -9.66
CA PHE A 175 12.04 9.72 -8.93
C PHE A 175 12.26 10.10 -7.48
N TYR A 176 12.23 9.09 -6.61
CA TYR A 176 12.40 9.27 -5.18
C TYR A 176 13.68 10.02 -4.80
N HIS A 177 14.80 9.68 -5.46
CA HIS A 177 16.09 10.33 -5.22
C HIS A 177 16.13 11.83 -5.58
N ASP A 178 15.28 12.27 -6.50
CA ASP A 178 15.17 13.68 -6.88
C ASP A 178 14.25 14.44 -5.91
N ARG A 179 13.16 13.79 -5.46
CA ARG A 179 12.12 14.42 -4.63
C ARG A 179 12.38 14.39 -3.13
N TYR A 180 13.27 13.50 -2.66
CA TYR A 180 13.50 13.29 -1.22
C TYR A 180 13.79 14.57 -0.43
N ARG A 181 14.56 15.51 -1.02
CA ARG A 181 14.88 16.78 -0.36
C ARG A 181 13.67 17.68 -0.11
N ASP A 182 12.63 17.56 -0.93
CA ASP A 182 11.41 18.34 -0.77
C ASP A 182 10.50 17.68 0.27
N ILE A 183 10.41 16.35 0.24
CA ILE A 183 9.57 15.55 1.13
C ILE A 183 10.06 15.63 2.58
N VAL A 184 11.36 15.43 2.79
CA VAL A 184 11.94 15.32 4.15
C VAL A 184 11.87 16.62 4.96
N LYS A 185 11.57 17.76 4.33
CA LYS A 185 11.38 19.05 5.01
C LYS A 185 10.20 19.01 5.98
N ASP A 186 9.14 18.28 5.62
CA ASP A 186 7.89 18.25 6.37
C ASP A 186 7.75 17.01 7.25
N SER A 187 8.31 15.86 6.81
CA SER A 187 8.26 14.61 7.58
C SER A 187 9.42 13.68 7.21
N PHE A 188 10.01 13.03 8.21
CA PHE A 188 10.99 11.96 7.99
C PHE A 188 10.30 10.59 7.82
N PRO A 189 10.67 9.77 6.83
CA PRO A 189 10.08 8.45 6.65
C PRO A 189 10.32 7.55 7.85
N ARG A 190 9.30 6.78 8.24
CA ARG A 190 9.47 5.69 9.22
C ARG A 190 9.47 4.31 8.60
N LEU A 191 8.99 4.22 7.37
CA LEU A 191 8.90 3.01 6.57
C LEU A 191 8.89 3.43 5.10
N ILE A 192 9.67 2.76 4.27
CA ILE A 192 9.59 2.92 2.81
C ILE A 192 9.02 1.62 2.25
N ILE A 193 8.07 1.74 1.33
CA ILE A 193 7.47 0.62 0.63
C ILE A 193 7.62 0.84 -0.88
N ALA A 194 8.19 -0.14 -1.56
CA ALA A 194 8.35 -0.14 -3.01
C ALA A 194 7.51 -1.29 -3.61
N PRO A 195 6.21 -1.06 -3.88
CA PRO A 195 5.35 -2.09 -4.42
C PRO A 195 5.74 -2.42 -5.86
N ASN A 196 5.82 -3.71 -6.20
CA ASN A 196 6.10 -4.22 -7.54
C ASN A 196 7.33 -3.54 -8.19
N GLY A 197 8.39 -3.31 -7.41
CA GLY A 197 9.41 -2.33 -7.78
C GLY A 197 10.17 -2.66 -9.06
N GLY A 198 10.26 -3.93 -9.47
CA GLY A 198 11.03 -4.30 -10.67
C GLY A 198 12.49 -3.84 -10.59
N ILE A 199 13.08 -3.86 -9.38
CA ILE A 199 14.39 -3.25 -9.08
C ILE A 199 15.50 -3.77 -9.98
N ALA A 200 15.43 -5.06 -10.33
CA ALA A 200 16.39 -5.69 -11.23
C ALA A 200 16.16 -5.35 -12.72
N ALA A 201 14.94 -4.93 -13.08
CA ALA A 201 14.55 -4.63 -14.45
C ALA A 201 14.82 -3.16 -14.82
N TYR A 202 14.70 -2.23 -13.87
CA TYR A 202 14.81 -0.79 -14.15
C TYR A 202 16.01 -0.15 -13.44
N SER A 203 17.03 0.24 -14.20
CA SER A 203 18.25 0.89 -13.68
C SER A 203 18.00 2.26 -13.03
N SER A 204 16.85 2.90 -13.29
CA SER A 204 16.41 4.12 -12.61
C SER A 204 16.27 3.97 -11.10
N TRP A 205 16.17 2.73 -10.59
CA TRP A 205 16.15 2.47 -9.15
C TRP A 205 17.50 2.70 -8.46
N LEU A 206 18.63 2.59 -9.16
CA LEU A 206 19.95 2.60 -8.54
C LEU A 206 20.18 3.81 -7.62
N PRO A 207 19.91 5.07 -8.03
CA PRO A 207 20.10 6.22 -7.15
C PRO A 207 19.12 6.24 -5.98
N SER A 208 17.89 5.72 -6.17
CA SER A 208 16.91 5.56 -5.08
C SER A 208 17.37 4.53 -4.05
N ILE A 209 17.95 3.39 -4.48
CA ILE A 209 18.49 2.36 -3.59
C ILE A 209 19.71 2.89 -2.81
N GLU A 210 20.58 3.65 -3.46
CA GLU A 210 21.70 4.32 -2.78
C GLU A 210 21.22 5.34 -1.75
N LEU A 211 20.16 6.08 -2.05
CA LEU A 211 19.54 7.01 -1.12
C LEU A 211 18.91 6.27 0.06
N ILE A 212 18.12 5.22 -0.19
CA ILE A 212 17.49 4.37 0.84
C ILE A 212 18.54 3.86 1.84
N LYS A 213 19.70 3.41 1.35
CA LYS A 213 20.83 3.01 2.21
C LYS A 213 21.30 4.15 3.13
N LYS A 214 21.31 5.40 2.65
CA LYS A 214 21.74 6.57 3.41
C LYS A 214 20.69 7.02 4.44
N ILE A 215 19.41 6.87 4.13
CA ILE A 215 18.29 7.23 5.03
C ILE A 215 18.23 6.27 6.22
N ASP A 216 18.56 4.99 6.01
CA ASP A 216 18.67 3.98 7.07
C ASP A 216 17.36 3.69 7.83
N VAL A 217 16.24 3.66 7.10
CA VAL A 217 14.91 3.34 7.61
C VAL A 217 14.42 1.97 7.14
N PRO A 218 13.50 1.30 7.85
CA PRO A 218 12.90 0.06 7.39
C PRO A 218 12.36 0.18 5.98
N VAL A 219 12.76 -0.73 5.09
CA VAL A 219 12.26 -0.77 3.71
C VAL A 219 11.73 -2.15 3.37
N VAL A 220 10.53 -2.18 2.81
CA VAL A 220 9.88 -3.39 2.27
C VAL A 220 9.65 -3.20 0.78
N PHE A 221 10.14 -4.14 0.00
CA PHE A 221 9.93 -4.25 -1.44
C PHE A 221 8.96 -5.39 -1.70
N THR A 222 8.18 -5.29 -2.77
CA THR A 222 7.45 -6.43 -3.30
C THR A 222 7.73 -6.59 -4.79
N ASP A 223 7.49 -7.79 -5.31
CA ASP A 223 7.59 -8.07 -6.73
C ASP A 223 6.57 -9.16 -7.16
N TYR A 224 6.42 -9.33 -8.46
CA TYR A 224 5.41 -10.19 -9.07
C TYR A 224 5.65 -11.68 -8.86
N CYS A 225 6.91 -12.07 -8.64
CA CYS A 225 7.32 -13.46 -8.45
C CYS A 225 8.58 -13.57 -7.57
N GLU A 226 8.85 -14.80 -7.12
CA GLU A 226 9.99 -15.12 -6.26
C GLU A 226 11.34 -14.84 -6.96
N GLU A 227 11.44 -15.16 -8.25
CA GLU A 227 12.64 -14.92 -9.05
C GLU A 227 12.98 -13.44 -9.12
N ALA A 228 11.99 -12.58 -9.43
CA ALA A 228 12.18 -11.13 -9.48
C ALA A 228 12.64 -10.59 -8.12
N CYS A 229 12.08 -11.09 -7.02
CA CYS A 229 12.53 -10.74 -5.67
C CYS A 229 13.99 -11.13 -5.41
N HIS A 230 14.43 -12.32 -5.84
CA HIS A 230 15.83 -12.74 -5.70
C HIS A 230 16.80 -11.93 -6.56
N LEU A 231 16.41 -11.58 -7.79
CA LEU A 231 17.19 -10.71 -8.66
C LEU A 231 17.29 -9.29 -8.06
N ALA A 232 16.17 -8.75 -7.58
CA ALA A 232 16.12 -7.46 -6.90
C ALA A 232 17.00 -7.44 -5.64
N ALA A 233 16.91 -8.50 -4.81
CA ALA A 233 17.75 -8.69 -3.64
C ALA A 233 19.25 -8.68 -3.97
N SER A 234 19.64 -9.35 -5.06
CA SER A 234 21.02 -9.37 -5.54
C SER A 234 21.48 -7.99 -6.01
N CYS A 235 20.62 -7.26 -6.73
CA CYS A 235 20.89 -5.88 -7.15
C CYS A 235 21.11 -4.97 -5.93
N ILE A 236 20.18 -5.00 -4.97
CA ILE A 236 20.27 -4.22 -3.74
C ILE A 236 21.52 -4.57 -2.95
N LYS A 237 21.86 -5.85 -2.79
CA LYS A 237 23.09 -6.28 -2.11
C LYS A 237 24.34 -5.74 -2.82
N THR A 238 24.36 -5.73 -4.14
CA THR A 238 25.48 -5.21 -4.94
C THR A 238 25.66 -3.70 -4.75
N VAL A 239 24.55 -2.94 -4.84
CA VAL A 239 24.56 -1.48 -4.69
C VAL A 239 24.87 -1.05 -3.26
N THR A 240 24.27 -1.74 -2.29
CA THR A 240 24.33 -1.31 -0.88
C THR A 240 25.46 -1.95 -0.09
N GLY A 241 25.95 -3.11 -0.50
CA GLY A 241 26.86 -3.95 0.28
C GLY A 241 26.22 -4.56 1.53
N ARG A 242 24.90 -4.43 1.71
CA ARG A 242 24.17 -4.92 2.90
C ARG A 242 23.34 -6.16 2.54
N PRO A 243 23.29 -7.19 3.41
CA PRO A 243 22.38 -8.30 3.22
C PRO A 243 20.93 -7.88 3.47
N LEU A 244 19.99 -8.60 2.86
CA LEU A 244 18.59 -8.52 3.26
C LEU A 244 18.43 -9.01 4.70
N LYS A 245 17.49 -8.41 5.43
CA LYS A 245 17.10 -8.86 6.77
C LYS A 245 15.72 -9.51 6.78
N LEU A 246 14.82 -8.98 5.97
CA LEU A 246 13.57 -9.63 5.66
C LEU A 246 13.82 -10.45 4.39
N LEU A 247 13.93 -11.77 4.58
CA LEU A 247 14.11 -12.70 3.47
C LEU A 247 12.88 -12.70 2.55
N VAL A 248 13.09 -13.09 1.29
CA VAL A 248 12.01 -13.27 0.33
C VAL A 248 11.01 -14.26 0.90
N GLN A 249 9.76 -13.81 1.02
CA GLN A 249 8.64 -14.63 1.49
C GLN A 249 7.36 -14.23 0.77
N LEU A 250 6.40 -15.15 0.76
CA LEU A 250 5.10 -14.91 0.17
C LEU A 250 4.35 -13.82 0.95
N ASN A 251 3.80 -12.84 0.25
CA ASN A 251 2.88 -11.89 0.84
C ASN A 251 1.50 -12.55 1.03
N PRO A 252 0.99 -12.69 2.27
CA PRO A 252 -0.32 -13.28 2.51
C PRO A 252 -1.48 -12.45 1.94
N PHE A 253 -1.23 -11.16 1.63
CA PHE A 253 -2.20 -10.22 1.08
C PHE A 253 -1.92 -9.83 -0.38
N ARG A 254 -1.15 -10.64 -1.12
CA ARG A 254 -0.99 -10.47 -2.57
C ARG A 254 -2.35 -10.47 -3.28
N GLN A 255 -2.39 -9.84 -4.45
CA GLN A 255 -3.58 -9.90 -5.30
C GLN A 255 -3.88 -11.35 -5.70
N PRO A 256 -5.10 -11.86 -5.51
CA PRO A 256 -5.43 -13.26 -5.82
C PRO A 256 -5.58 -13.55 -7.31
N MET A 257 -5.72 -12.52 -8.14
CA MET A 257 -5.77 -12.65 -9.60
C MET A 257 -4.36 -12.62 -10.18
N ALA A 258 -4.08 -13.56 -11.09
CA ALA A 258 -2.80 -13.60 -11.80
C ALA A 258 -2.69 -12.40 -12.74
N VAL A 259 -1.47 -11.90 -12.91
CA VAL A 259 -1.17 -10.87 -13.90
C VAL A 259 -1.23 -11.50 -15.29
N GLU A 260 -2.18 -11.04 -16.10
CA GLU A 260 -2.29 -11.43 -17.51
C GLU A 260 -1.08 -10.92 -18.31
N ASP A 261 -0.74 -11.62 -19.39
CA ASP A 261 0.32 -11.25 -20.32
C ASP A 261 1.71 -11.05 -19.71
N SER A 262 2.01 -11.74 -18.60
CA SER A 262 3.36 -11.73 -18.04
C SER A 262 4.36 -12.30 -19.05
N VAL A 263 5.44 -11.55 -19.31
CA VAL A 263 6.58 -12.01 -20.12
C VAL A 263 7.31 -13.20 -19.47
N LEU A 264 7.08 -13.41 -18.17
CA LEU A 264 7.65 -14.51 -17.42
C LEU A 264 6.76 -15.74 -17.59
N LEU A 265 7.35 -16.87 -18.00
CA LEU A 265 6.66 -18.16 -18.14
C LEU A 265 6.41 -18.85 -16.78
N LEU A 266 6.01 -18.07 -15.77
CA LEU A 266 5.80 -18.50 -14.39
C LEU A 266 4.67 -17.67 -13.74
N PRO A 267 3.97 -18.21 -12.74
CA PRO A 267 2.85 -17.52 -12.09
C PRO A 267 3.27 -16.18 -11.48
N CYS A 268 2.60 -15.11 -11.89
CA CYS A 268 2.87 -13.74 -11.42
C CYS A 268 1.60 -13.15 -10.80
N TYR A 269 1.74 -12.49 -9.65
CA TYR A 269 0.64 -11.83 -8.94
C TYR A 269 1.09 -10.44 -8.47
N SER A 270 0.22 -9.44 -8.45
CA SER A 270 0.59 -8.14 -7.87
C SER A 270 0.91 -8.29 -6.38
N ASN A 271 2.02 -7.68 -5.95
CA ASN A 271 2.54 -7.77 -4.57
C ASN A 271 2.70 -9.22 -4.09
N CYS A 272 3.14 -10.13 -4.96
CA CYS A 272 3.17 -11.58 -4.69
C CYS A 272 4.10 -11.96 -3.55
N TYR A 273 5.35 -11.53 -3.66
CA TYR A 273 6.40 -11.78 -2.68
C TYR A 273 6.89 -10.46 -2.13
N LEU A 274 7.41 -10.49 -0.92
CA LEU A 274 7.98 -9.33 -0.24
C LEU A 274 9.32 -9.68 0.40
N PHE A 275 10.16 -8.66 0.54
CA PHE A 275 11.51 -8.75 1.11
C PHE A 275 11.95 -7.37 1.55
N GLY A 276 13.07 -7.26 2.26
CA GLY A 276 13.44 -5.95 2.82
C GLY A 276 14.78 -5.88 3.54
N CYS A 277 15.17 -4.64 3.80
CA CYS A 277 16.39 -4.26 4.50
C CYS A 277 16.01 -3.37 5.68
N ASN A 278 16.57 -3.60 6.89
CA ASN A 278 17.11 -2.57 7.82
C ASN A 278 17.54 -3.09 9.23
N GLU A 279 18.45 -2.38 9.92
CA GLU A 279 18.78 -2.47 11.38
C GLU A 279 17.84 -1.55 12.20
N ASN A 280 17.11 -1.98 13.24
CA ASN A 280 17.50 -2.49 14.56
C ASN A 280 16.40 -3.44 15.09
N THR A 281 16.59 -4.75 14.98
CA THR A 281 15.75 -5.76 15.67
C THR A 281 16.56 -6.44 16.77
N HIS A 282 17.08 -5.65 17.72
CA HIS A 282 17.50 -6.22 19.00
C HIS A 282 16.32 -6.66 19.88
N ASN A 283 15.05 -6.43 19.47
CA ASN A 283 13.89 -6.60 20.35
C ASN A 283 12.73 -7.48 19.85
N ILE A 284 12.82 -8.18 18.71
CA ILE A 284 11.71 -9.07 18.28
C ILE A 284 11.90 -10.52 18.77
N LEU A 285 13.14 -10.99 18.96
CA LEU A 285 13.39 -12.30 19.56
C LEU A 285 13.09 -12.35 21.07
N SER A 286 13.05 -11.22 21.77
CA SER A 286 12.69 -11.18 23.19
C SER A 286 11.20 -11.41 23.44
N HIS A 287 10.30 -11.06 22.51
CA HIS A 287 8.87 -11.32 22.69
C HIS A 287 8.48 -12.78 22.47
N TYR A 288 9.18 -13.53 21.62
CA TYR A 288 8.91 -14.95 21.40
C TYR A 288 9.48 -15.88 22.50
N ILE A 289 10.54 -15.44 23.19
CA ILE A 289 11.15 -16.21 24.28
C ILE A 289 10.43 -15.95 25.63
N ILE A 290 9.82 -14.78 25.82
CA ILE A 290 9.10 -14.46 27.06
C ILE A 290 7.67 -15.06 27.07
N GLN A 291 7.09 -15.42 25.92
CA GLN A 291 5.78 -16.09 25.87
C GLN A 291 5.85 -17.62 25.95
N ASN A 292 7.05 -18.23 25.98
CA ASN A 292 7.24 -19.68 26.01
C ASN A 292 8.13 -20.17 27.19
N ASN A 293 8.26 -19.37 28.25
CA ASN A 293 8.85 -19.75 29.54
C ASN A 293 7.98 -19.21 30.69
#